data_AF-A0A4S1FDK3-F1
#
_entry.id   AF-A0A4S1FDK3-F1
#
_cell.length_a   1.000
_cell.length_b   1.000
_cell.length_c   1.000
_cell.angle_alpha   90.00
_cell.angle_beta   90.00
_cell.angle_gamma   90.00
#
_symmetry.space_group_name_H-M   'P 1'
#
loop_
_entity.id
_entity.type
_entity.pdbx_description
1 polymer ?
#
loop_
_entity_poly.entity_id
_entity_poly.type
_entity_poly.pdbx_seq_one_letter_code
_entity_poly.pdbx_strand_id
1 'polypeptide(L)'
;MLRTRPTQAGLALVVVSDITEIKSTEGELTTLSNQLAQLANTDPLLGVGNRRAFDQALAGVVADTSQSDREVALLLIDVDSFKA
;
A
#
# COMPACT_ATOMS: atom_id res chain seq x y z
N MET A 1 -7.51 -17.44 18.03
CA MET A 1 -7.09 -16.42 19.02
C MET A 1 -7.23 -17.00 20.42
N LEU A 2 -6.22 -16.86 21.28
CA LEU A 2 -6.29 -17.30 22.67
C LEU A 2 -6.33 -16.07 23.58
N ARG A 3 -7.38 -15.95 24.39
CA ARG A 3 -7.51 -14.91 25.42
C ARG A 3 -7.59 -15.58 26.78
N THR A 4 -6.70 -15.18 27.68
CA THR A 4 -6.69 -15.69 29.07
C THR A 4 -6.92 -14.53 30.02
N ARG A 5 -7.86 -14.68 30.96
CA ARG A 5 -8.01 -13.75 32.08
C ARG A 5 -7.94 -14.50 33.41
N PRO A 6 -7.10 -14.03 34.37
CA PRO A 6 -7.06 -14.61 35.70
C PRO A 6 -8.33 -14.21 36.48
N THR A 7 -8.79 -15.11 37.35
CA THR A 7 -9.91 -14.88 38.28
C THR A 7 -9.38 -14.77 39.71
N GLN A 8 -10.14 -14.14 40.60
CA GLN A 8 -9.72 -13.87 41.99
C GLN A 8 -9.46 -15.14 42.83
N ALA A 9 -9.94 -16.31 42.38
CA ALA A 9 -9.80 -17.59 43.07
C ALA A 9 -8.54 -18.40 42.66
N GLY A 10 -7.61 -17.81 41.91
CA GLY A 10 -6.42 -18.52 41.39
C GLY A 10 -6.71 -19.41 40.18
N LEU A 11 -7.89 -19.31 39.58
CA LEU A 11 -8.29 -20.01 38.34
C LEU A 11 -8.11 -19.10 37.12
N ALA A 12 -7.90 -19.68 35.94
CA ALA A 12 -7.81 -18.95 34.67
C ALA A 12 -8.97 -19.33 33.74
N LEU A 13 -9.66 -18.33 33.19
CA LEU A 13 -10.59 -18.53 32.07
C LEU A 13 -9.79 -18.43 30.77
N VAL A 14 -9.77 -19.52 30.00
CA VAL A 14 -9.15 -19.57 28.66
C VAL A 14 -10.27 -19.61 27.63
N VAL A 15 -10.31 -18.59 26.76
CA VAL A 15 -11.20 -18.57 25.61
C VAL A 15 -10.37 -18.81 24.37
N VAL A 16 -10.73 -19.88 23.65
CA VAL A 16 -10.18 -20.19 22.33
C VAL A 16 -11.27 -19.93 21.31
N SER A 17 -10.99 -19.04 20.37
CA SER A 17 -11.83 -18.84 19.19
C SER A 17 -11.03 -19.26 17.98
N ASP A 18 -11.61 -20.12 17.14
CA ASP A 18 -11.09 -20.35 15.80
C ASP A 18 -11.26 -19.05 15.00
N ILE A 19 -10.19 -18.59 14.38
CA ILE A 19 -10.15 -17.35 13.58
C ILE A 19 -9.60 -17.62 12.18
N THR A 20 -9.49 -18.89 11.80
CA THR A 20 -8.81 -19.29 10.56
C THR A 20 -9.49 -18.68 9.34
N GLU A 21 -10.82 -18.74 9.29
CA GLU A 21 -11.61 -18.19 8.19
C GLU A 21 -11.47 -16.67 8.07
N ILE A 22 -11.59 -15.95 9.19
CA ILE A 22 -11.42 -14.49 9.24
C ILE A 22 -10.03 -14.09 8.71
N LYS A 23 -8.98 -14.80 9.16
CA LYS A 23 -7.60 -14.51 8.74
C LYS A 23 -7.38 -14.82 7.25
N SER A 24 -8.02 -15.84 6.71
CA SER A 24 -7.96 -16.15 5.28
C SER A 24 -8.60 -15.04 4.45
N THR A 25 -9.82 -14.64 4.80
CA THR A 25 -10.54 -13.57 4.08
C THR A 25 -9.81 -12.24 4.16
N GLU A 26 -9.25 -11.88 5.32
CA GLU A 26 -8.38 -10.69 5.45
C GLU A 26 -7.18 -10.75 4.49
N GLY A 27 -6.56 -11.93 4.36
CA GLY A 27 -5.44 -12.16 3.44
C GLY A 27 -5.83 -12.03 1.96
N GLU A 28 -6.99 -12.59 1.58
CA GLU A 28 -7.54 -12.48 0.23
C GLU A 28 -7.87 -11.03 -0.14
N LEU A 29 -8.54 -10.30 0.77
CA LEU A 29 -8.85 -8.88 0.59
C LEU A 29 -7.60 -8.04 0.42
N THR A 30 -6.56 -8.32 1.22
CA THR A 30 -5.27 -7.64 1.12
C THR A 30 -4.60 -7.91 -0.23
N THR A 31 -4.64 -9.17 -0.69
CA THR A 31 -4.06 -9.58 -1.98
C THR A 31 -4.74 -8.86 -3.14
N LEU A 32 -6.08 -8.86 -3.16
CA LEU A 32 -6.85 -8.20 -4.21
C LEU A 32 -6.66 -6.68 -4.18
N SER A 33 -6.62 -6.07 -2.98
CA SER A 33 -6.33 -4.64 -2.82
C SER A 33 -4.97 -4.27 -3.42
N ASN A 34 -3.93 -5.07 -3.16
CA ASN A 34 -2.60 -4.86 -3.72
C ASN A 34 -2.60 -4.99 -5.26
N GLN A 35 -3.32 -5.97 -5.81
CA GLN A 35 -3.44 -6.12 -7.26
C GLN A 35 -4.15 -4.93 -7.91
N LEU A 36 -5.25 -4.46 -7.31
CA LEU A 36 -5.97 -3.28 -7.78
C LEU A 36 -5.09 -2.03 -7.70
N ALA A 37 -4.32 -1.87 -6.62
CA ALA A 37 -3.39 -0.76 -6.47
C ALA A 37 -2.30 -0.79 -7.54
N GLN A 38 -1.76 -1.97 -7.88
CA GLN A 38 -0.80 -2.15 -8.99
C GLN A 38 -1.43 -1.75 -10.32
N LEU A 39 -2.59 -2.30 -10.68
CA LEU A 39 -3.29 -2.00 -11.93
C LEU A 39 -3.66 -0.51 -12.05
N ALA A 40 -4.04 0.13 -10.95
CA ALA A 40 -4.42 1.53 -10.92
C ALA A 40 -3.23 2.49 -11.07
N ASN A 41 -2.01 2.06 -10.75
CA ASN A 41 -0.83 2.92 -10.66
C ASN A 41 0.27 2.59 -11.67
N THR A 42 0.11 1.53 -12.47
CA THR A 42 1.11 1.11 -13.47
C THR A 42 0.61 1.38 -14.88
N ASP A 43 1.50 1.86 -15.75
CA ASP A 43 1.26 1.96 -17.19
C ASP A 43 1.37 0.55 -17.81
N PRO A 44 0.34 0.06 -18.53
CA PRO A 44 0.32 -1.31 -19.02
C PRO A 44 1.29 -1.56 -20.18
N LEU A 45 1.75 -0.50 -20.88
CA LEU A 45 2.66 -0.64 -22.01
C LEU A 45 4.12 -0.66 -21.55
N LEU A 46 4.47 0.19 -20.58
CA LEU A 46 5.84 0.41 -20.15
C LEU A 46 6.18 -0.27 -18.81
N GLY A 47 5.18 -0.69 -18.03
CA GLY A 47 5.38 -1.32 -16.72
C GLY A 47 5.91 -0.38 -15.63
N VAL A 48 5.97 0.93 -15.90
CA VAL A 48 6.38 1.97 -14.96
C VAL A 48 5.16 2.64 -14.32
N GLY A 49 5.38 3.50 -13.31
CA GLY A 49 4.31 4.30 -12.73
C GLY A 49 3.58 5.12 -13.81
N ASN A 50 2.26 5.05 -13.82
CA ASN A 50 1.45 5.86 -14.72
C ASN A 50 1.36 7.32 -14.25
N ARG A 51 0.62 8.16 -15.00
CA ARG A 51 0.50 9.58 -14.66
C ARG A 51 -0.03 9.84 -13.25
N ARG A 52 -0.99 9.03 -12.78
CA ARG A 52 -1.55 9.14 -11.42
C ARG A 52 -0.48 8.85 -10.37
N ALA A 53 0.28 7.77 -10.56
CA ALA A 53 1.38 7.42 -9.66
C ALA A 53 2.47 8.50 -9.64
N PHE A 54 2.78 9.08 -10.81
CA PHE A 54 3.70 10.21 -10.92
C PHE A 54 3.22 11.43 -10.13
N ASP A 55 1.97 11.86 -10.30
CA ASP A 55 1.43 13.04 -9.61
C ASP A 55 1.44 12.85 -8.09
N GLN A 56 1.11 11.64 -7.60
CA GLN A 56 1.18 11.29 -6.17
C GLN A 56 2.61 11.34 -5.63
N ALA A 57 3.56 10.75 -6.34
CA ALA A 57 4.97 10.75 -5.94
C ALA A 57 5.54 12.18 -5.92
N LEU A 58 5.23 12.99 -6.94
CA LEU A 58 5.67 14.39 -7.02
C LEU A 58 5.13 15.22 -5.86
N ALA A 59 3.85 15.04 -5.48
CA ALA A 59 3.27 15.74 -4.34
C ALA A 59 4.01 15.43 -3.02
N GLY A 60 4.39 14.17 -2.81
CA GLY A 60 5.19 13.75 -1.65
C GLY A 60 6.58 14.40 -1.64
N VAL A 61 7.28 14.38 -2.77
CA VAL A 61 8.60 15.00 -2.91
C VAL A 61 8.55 16.50 -2.64
N VAL A 62 7.54 17.22 -3.16
CA VAL A 62 7.36 18.66 -2.92
C VAL A 62 7.07 18.97 -1.45
N ALA A 63 6.27 18.13 -0.79
CA ALA A 63 5.99 18.29 0.64
C ALA A 63 7.26 18.08 1.49
N ASP A 64 8.07 17.08 1.17
CA ASP A 64 9.31 16.77 1.90
C ASP A 64 10.38 17.85 1.71
N THR A 65 10.50 18.42 0.51
CA THR A 65 11.52 19.43 0.22
C THR A 65 11.19 20.78 0.84
N SER A 66 9.90 21.10 0.98
CA SER A 66 9.45 22.29 1.71
C SER A 66 9.92 22.30 3.19
N GLN A 67 10.21 21.13 3.76
CA GLN A 67 10.64 20.97 5.16
C GLN A 67 12.16 20.77 5.32
N SER A 68 12.89 20.47 4.24
CA SER A 68 14.27 19.94 4.33
C SER A 68 15.34 20.71 3.54
N ASP A 69 15.01 21.87 2.96
CA ASP A 69 15.92 22.71 2.16
C ASP A 69 16.63 21.92 1.03
N ARG A 70 15.98 20.85 0.56
CA ARG A 70 16.47 19.97 -0.50
C ARG A 70 16.01 20.46 -1.85
N GLU A 71 16.95 20.56 -2.79
CA GLU A 71 16.64 20.86 -4.20
C GLU A 71 16.21 19.58 -4.94
N VAL A 72 15.27 19.74 -5.89
CA VAL A 72 14.76 18.66 -6.73
C VAL A 72 14.78 19.10 -8.18
N ALA A 73 15.18 18.19 -9.06
CA ALA A 73 15.08 18.34 -10.50
C ALA A 73 14.02 17.39 -11.07
N LEU A 74 13.34 17.82 -12.13
CA LEU A 74 12.37 17.02 -12.87
C LEU A 74 12.77 16.99 -14.35
N LEU A 75 12.79 15.79 -14.93
CA LEU A 75 13.04 15.58 -16.36
C LEU A 75 11.75 15.12 -17.04
N LEU A 76 11.34 15.83 -18.09
CA LEU A 76 10.27 15.41 -18.99
C LEU A 76 10.89 14.95 -20.30
N ILE A 77 10.51 13.76 -20.75
CA ILE A 77 10.99 13.14 -21.98
C ILE A 77 9.76 12.91 -22.87
N ASP A 78 9.82 13.37 -24.11
CA ASP A 78 8.81 13.13 -25.14
C ASP A 78 9.47 12.39 -26.31
N VAL A 79 8.69 11.55 -27.01
CA VAL A 79 9.19 10.79 -28.16
C VAL A 79 8.83 11.53 -29.44
N ASP A 80 9.85 12.01 -30.14
CA ASP A 80 9.67 12.67 -31.43
C ASP A 80 9.01 11.73 -32.46
N SER A 81 8.08 12.27 -33.25
CA SER A 81 7.43 11.55 -34.37
C SER A 81 6.67 10.25 -34.00
N PHE A 82 6.05 10.17 -32.82
CA PHE A 82 5.35 8.97 -32.33
C PHE A 82 4.19 8.42 -33.20
N LYS A 83 3.72 9.14 -34.23
CA LYS A 83 2.49 8.81 -35.00
C LYS A 83 2.66 8.61 -36.52
N ALA A 84 3.87 8.51 -37.05
CA ALA A 84 4.13 8.47 -38.51
C ALA A 84 3.39 7.36 -39.28
#